data_AF-A0A2V9W1S2-F1
#
_entry.id   AF-A0A2V9W1S2-F1
#
_cell.length_a   1.000
_cell.length_b   1.000
_cell.length_c   1.000
_cell.angle_alpha   90.00
_cell.angle_beta   90.00
_cell.angle_gamma   90.00
#
_symmetry.space_group_name_H-M   'P 1'
#
loop_
_entity.id
_entity.type
_entity.pdbx_description
1 polymer ?
#
loop_
_entity_poly.entity_id
_entity_poly.type
_entity_poly.pdbx_seq_one_letter_code
_entity_poly.pdbx_strand_id
1 'polypeptide(L)'
;MKELRNVPGHFAEGYLLIANQPESSTVIQLTATPFDYWATTSNPVEMDFREQFTREHPELSTLEAIYRLGLAHPQGLGSSPAKNRREIYAPAS
;
A
#
# COMPACT_ATOMS: atom_id res chain seq x y z
N MET A 1 -16.22 -11.99 -14.85
CA MET A 1 -15.76 -10.60 -14.62
C MET A 1 -14.59 -10.70 -13.65
N LYS A 2 -13.40 -10.19 -13.98
CA LYS A 2 -12.23 -10.27 -13.08
C LYS A 2 -12.35 -9.11 -12.08
N GLU A 3 -12.49 -9.41 -10.79
CA GLU A 3 -12.58 -8.38 -9.75
C GLU A 3 -11.21 -7.73 -9.53
N LEU A 4 -11.17 -6.40 -9.43
CA LEU A 4 -9.96 -5.65 -9.12
C LEU A 4 -9.61 -5.84 -7.64
N ARG A 5 -8.33 -6.11 -7.35
CA ARG A 5 -7.85 -6.38 -6.00
C ARG A 5 -7.11 -5.17 -5.42
N ASN A 6 -7.27 -4.96 -4.11
CA ASN A 6 -6.48 -4.02 -3.33
C ASN A 6 -5.95 -4.75 -2.07
N VAL A 7 -4.63 -4.84 -1.96
CA VAL A 7 -3.92 -5.40 -0.81
C VAL A 7 -3.07 -4.28 -0.20
N PRO A 8 -3.43 -3.78 1.00
CA PRO A 8 -2.68 -2.74 1.70
C PRO A 8 -1.19 -3.06 1.81
N GLY A 9 -0.34 -2.06 1.53
CA GLY A 9 1.12 -2.18 1.56
C GLY A 9 1.74 -3.10 0.49
N HIS A 10 0.94 -3.62 -0.46
CA HIS A 10 1.43 -4.48 -1.54
C HIS A 10 1.02 -3.96 -2.90
N PHE A 11 -0.27 -3.98 -3.26
CA PHE A 11 -0.68 -3.55 -4.60
C PHE A 11 -2.16 -3.19 -4.70
N ALA A 12 -2.48 -2.34 -5.67
CA ALA A 12 -3.81 -2.11 -6.18
C ALA A 12 -3.84 -2.37 -7.69
N GLU A 13 -4.87 -3.05 -8.17
CA GLU A 13 -5.11 -3.24 -9.60
C GLU A 13 -6.05 -2.15 -10.13
N GLY A 14 -5.66 -1.55 -11.26
CA GLY A 14 -6.46 -0.59 -12.00
C GLY A 14 -6.70 -1.06 -13.43
N TYR A 15 -7.88 -0.77 -13.96
CA TYR A 15 -8.19 -0.98 -15.38
C TYR A 15 -8.00 0.33 -16.13
N LEU A 16 -7.08 0.35 -17.10
CA LEU A 16 -6.78 1.54 -17.89
C LEU A 16 -7.21 1.32 -19.35
N LEU A 17 -8.08 2.20 -19.83
CA LEU A 17 -8.40 2.32 -21.25
C LEU A 17 -7.45 3.33 -21.88
N ILE A 18 -6.61 2.87 -22.82
CA ILE A 18 -5.68 3.73 -23.53
C ILE A 18 -6.42 4.33 -24.73
N ALA A 19 -6.65 5.65 -24.73
CA ALA A 19 -7.26 6.34 -25.86
C ALA A 19 -6.41 6.19 -27.14
N ASN A 20 -7.05 6.12 -28.30
CA ASN A 20 -6.47 5.86 -29.64
C ASN A 20 -6.02 4.42 -29.95
N GLN A 21 -6.33 3.44 -29.08
CA GLN A 21 -6.15 2.01 -29.36
C GLN A 21 -7.45 1.27 -29.01
N PRO A 22 -8.39 1.08 -29.96
CA PRO A 22 -9.75 0.58 -29.70
C PRO A 22 -9.83 -0.80 -29.03
N GLU A 23 -8.74 -1.55 -28.98
CA GLU A 23 -8.69 -2.92 -28.46
C GLU A 23 -7.61 -3.16 -27.38
N SER A 24 -6.83 -2.14 -26.98
CA SER A 24 -5.82 -2.32 -25.93
C SER A 24 -6.39 -1.96 -24.55
N SER A 25 -7.00 -2.97 -23.92
CA SER A 25 -7.26 -2.93 -22.49
C SER A 25 -6.02 -3.38 -21.73
N THR A 26 -5.51 -2.53 -20.84
CA THR A 26 -4.34 -2.86 -20.02
C THR A 26 -4.74 -2.88 -18.56
N VAL A 27 -4.40 -3.97 -17.88
CA VAL A 27 -4.44 -4.02 -16.41
C VAL A 27 -3.10 -3.50 -15.91
N ILE A 28 -3.14 -2.43 -15.11
CA ILE A 28 -1.96 -1.93 -14.41
C ILE A 28 -2.02 -2.42 -12.96
N GLN A 29 -0.90 -2.94 -12.47
CA GLN A 29 -0.71 -3.22 -11.06
C GLN A 29 0.15 -2.10 -10.47
N LEU A 30 -0.47 -1.25 -9.66
CA LEU A 30 0.22 -0.20 -8.92
C LEU A 30 0.61 -0.76 -7.56
N THR A 31 1.90 -1.01 -7.39
CA THR A 31 2.47 -1.46 -6.12
C THR A 31 2.78 -0.23 -5.28
N ALA A 32 1.89 0.13 -4.36
CA ALA A 32 2.16 1.20 -3.39
C ALA A 32 3.38 0.78 -2.56
N THR A 33 4.41 1.63 -2.52
CA THR A 33 5.55 1.37 -1.64
C THR A 33 5.12 1.52 -0.18
N PRO A 34 5.84 0.93 0.78
CA PRO A 34 5.61 1.21 2.19
C PRO A 34 5.62 2.71 2.53
N PHE A 35 6.44 3.49 1.83
CA PHE A 35 6.43 4.95 1.96
C PHE A 35 5.08 5.54 1.52
N ASP A 36 4.59 5.16 0.33
CA ASP A 36 3.30 5.63 -0.19
C ASP A 36 2.15 5.27 0.76
N TYR A 37 2.19 4.07 1.35
CA TYR A 37 1.23 3.63 2.36
C TYR A 37 1.21 4.57 3.57
N TRP A 38 2.36 4.79 4.20
CA TRP A 38 2.44 5.64 5.39
C TRP A 38 2.23 7.12 5.10
N ALA A 39 2.51 7.57 3.88
CA ALA A 39 2.22 8.93 3.44
C ALA A 39 0.72 9.17 3.27
N THR A 40 -0.04 8.15 2.83
CA THR A 40 -1.44 8.30 2.41
C THR A 40 -2.45 7.62 3.33
N THR A 41 -2.01 6.88 4.35
CA THR A 41 -2.92 6.17 5.26
C THR A 41 -3.91 7.13 5.92
N SER A 42 -5.19 6.74 5.87
CA SER A 42 -6.33 7.38 6.52
C SER A 42 -6.88 6.53 7.67
N ASN A 43 -6.19 5.46 8.05
CA ASN A 43 -6.55 4.65 9.20
C ASN A 43 -6.29 5.46 10.49
N PRO A 44 -7.31 5.73 11.32
CA PRO A 44 -7.14 6.57 12.51
C PRO A 44 -6.04 6.09 13.46
N VAL A 45 -5.92 4.77 13.67
CA VAL A 45 -4.91 4.19 14.57
C VAL A 45 -3.49 4.43 14.06
N GLU A 46 -3.29 4.31 12.75
CA GLU A 46 -1.99 4.53 12.12
C GLU A 46 -1.65 6.01 11.98
N MET A 47 -2.67 6.87 11.79
CA MET A 47 -2.50 8.31 11.82
C MET A 47 -2.01 8.78 13.19
N ASP A 48 -2.68 8.32 14.26
CA ASP A 48 -2.28 8.62 15.64
C ASP A 48 -0.86 8.13 15.93
N PHE A 49 -0.52 6.94 15.46
CA PHE A 49 0.83 6.38 15.60
C PHE A 49 1.89 7.20 14.84
N ARG A 50 1.62 7.59 13.59
CA ARG A 50 2.51 8.43 12.79
C ARG A 50 2.73 9.78 13.46
N GLU A 51 1.68 10.39 13.98
CA GLU A 51 1.79 11.64 14.74
C GLU A 51 2.61 11.48 16.00
N GLN A 52 2.37 10.43 16.78
CA GLN A 52 3.12 10.14 18.00
C GLN A 52 4.61 9.92 17.69
N PHE A 53 4.91 9.11 16.68
CA PHE A 53 6.29 8.87 16.22
C PHE A 53 6.99 10.17 15.80
N THR A 54 6.28 11.06 15.10
CA THR A 54 6.83 12.37 14.71
C THR A 54 7.10 13.27 15.92
N ARG A 55 6.25 13.23 16.95
CA ARG A 55 6.44 13.98 18.20
C ARG A 55 7.62 13.45 19.03
N GLU A 56 7.83 12.14 19.03
CA GLU A 56 8.95 11.49 19.72
C GLU A 56 10.30 11.72 19.02
N HIS A 57 10.26 12.02 17.72
CA HIS A 57 11.42 12.26 16.88
C HIS A 57 11.42 13.66 16.25
N PRO A 58 11.48 14.74 17.06
CA PRO A 58 11.42 16.12 16.55
C PRO A 58 12.64 16.50 15.69
N GLU A 59 13.73 15.72 15.73
CA GLU A 59 14.89 15.87 14.87
C GLU A 59 14.64 15.45 13.42
N LEU A 60 13.59 14.67 13.16
CA LEU A 60 13.27 14.17 11.84
C LEU A 60 12.31 15.12 11.11
N SER A 61 12.51 15.27 9.80
CA SER A 61 11.47 15.84 8.95
C SER A 61 10.27 14.87 8.85
N THR A 62 9.09 15.39 8.51
CA THR A 62 7.90 14.57 8.27
C THR A 62 8.14 13.45 7.25
N LEU A 63 8.89 13.73 6.18
CA LEU A 63 9.20 12.74 5.15
C LEU A 63 10.14 11.65 5.66
N GLU A 64 11.14 12.02 6.45
CA GLU A 64 12.07 11.06 7.07
C GLU A 64 11.36 10.18 8.10
N ALA A 65 10.44 10.75 8.88
CA ALA A 65 9.60 9.99 9.81
C ALA A 65 8.73 8.96 9.06
N ILE A 66 8.06 9.37 7.98
CA ILE A 66 7.26 8.48 7.12
C ILE A 66 8.12 7.37 6.51
N TYR A 67 9.32 7.72 6.02
CA TYR A 67 10.26 6.77 5.45
C TYR A 67 10.66 5.70 6.48
N ARG A 68 11.00 6.10 7.70
CA ARG A 68 11.34 5.16 8.78
C ARG A 68 10.17 4.28 9.19
N LEU A 69 8.94 4.83 9.22
CA LEU A 69 7.73 4.04 9.44
C LEU A 69 7.51 3.00 8.33
N GLY A 70 7.75 3.37 7.07
CA GLY A 70 7.71 2.45 5.94
C GLY A 70 8.73 1.31 6.04
N LEU A 71 9.92 1.57 6.60
CA LEU A 71 10.92 0.53 6.85
C LEU A 71 10.54 -0.38 8.02
N ALA A 72 10.05 0.20 9.13
CA ALA A 72 9.75 -0.54 10.36
C ALA A 72 8.43 -1.33 10.27
N HIS A 73 7.44 -0.78 9.58
CA HIS A 73 6.08 -1.30 9.52
C HIS A 73 5.58 -1.31 8.07
N PRO A 74 6.20 -2.11 7.17
CA PRO A 74 5.93 -2.02 5.73
C PRO A 74 4.49 -2.34 5.33
N GLN A 75 3.73 -2.99 6.20
CA GLN A 75 2.33 -3.38 6.00
C GLN A 75 1.36 -2.70 6.99
N GLY A 76 1.82 -1.64 7.67
CA GLY A 76 1.07 -0.98 8.74
C GLY A 76 1.18 -1.69 10.08
N LEU A 77 0.33 -1.28 11.04
CA LEU A 77 0.38 -1.79 12.43
C LEU A 77 -0.39 -3.10 12.64
N GLY A 78 -1.27 -3.45 11.70
CA GLY A 78 -2.19 -4.59 11.82
C GLY A 78 -1.69 -5.92 11.23
N SER A 79 -0.51 -5.94 10.61
CA SER A 79 0.02 -7.13 9.96
C SER A 79 0.70 -8.06 10.99
N SER A 80 -0.10 -8.85 11.69
CA SER A 80 0.44 -10.03 12.38
C SER A 80 0.81 -11.09 11.32
N PRO A 81 2.04 -11.65 11.33
CA PRO A 81 2.46 -12.68 10.36
C PRO A 81 1.69 -14.01 10.48
N ALA A 82 0.72 -14.13 11.40
CA ALA A 82 0.00 -15.38 11.69
C ALA A 82 -1.36 -15.54 10.98
N LYS A 83 -1.88 -14.54 10.26
CA LYS A 83 -3.08 -14.74 9.43
C LYS A 83 -2.70 -15.06 7.99
N ASN A 84 -2.23 -16.30 7.82
CA ASN A 84 -2.20 -17.04 6.56
C ASN A 84 -3.54 -16.93 5.83
N ARG A 85 -3.71 -15.89 5.00
CA ARG A 85 -4.72 -15.89 3.95
C ARG A 85 -4.04 -16.59 2.78
N ARG A 86 -4.34 -17.88 2.61
CA ARG A 86 -3.89 -18.70 1.48
C ARG A 86 -3.88 -17.85 0.21
N GLU A 87 -2.68 -17.53 -0.27
CA GLU A 87 -2.49 -16.93 -1.58
C GLU A 87 -2.87 -17.99 -2.60
N ILE A 88 -4.15 -18.02 -2.96
CA ILE A 88 -4.60 -18.78 -4.11
C ILE A 88 -4.16 -17.96 -5.32
N TYR A 89 -2.92 -18.18 -5.75
CA TYR A 89 -2.49 -17.80 -7.08
C TYR A 89 -3.33 -18.61 -8.07
N ALA A 90 -4.23 -17.93 -8.79
CA ALA A 90 -4.78 -18.51 -10.00
C ALA A 90 -3.67 -18.52 -11.05
N PRO A 91 -3.23 -19.68 -11.58
CA PRO A 91 -2.33 -19.69 -12.72
C PRO A 91 -3.04 -18.98 -13.88
N ALA A 92 -2.33 -18.07 -14.54
CA ALA A 92 -2.82 -17.41 -15.74
C ALA A 92 -3.13 -18.49 -16.81
N SER A 93 -4.37 -18.50 -17.30
CA SER A 93 -4.79 -19.25 -18.49
C SER A 93 -4.64 -18.39 -19.73
#